data_AF-A0A838W0J3-F1
#
_entry.id   AF-A0A838W0J3-F1
#
_cell.length_a   1.000
_cell.length_b   1.000
_cell.length_c   1.000
_cell.angle_alpha   90.00
_cell.angle_beta   90.00
_cell.angle_gamma   90.00
#
_symmetry.space_group_name_H-M   'P 1'
#
loop_
_entity.id
_entity.type
_entity.pdbx_description
1 polymer ?
#
loop_
_entity_poly.entity_id
_entity_poly.type
_entity_poly.pdbx_seq_one_letter_code
_entity_poly.pdbx_strand_id
1 'polypeptide(L)'
;MEITKENIDFIKSIKHHDIRHLNGTRGNFAILDNQSYMVQIFHNENEPPAQAFFSNSKAFVDRQQELYNKLWEIAIPLSLRKKEIEHQKNPNYRRILTNYNEIQNEINSITEQTRKELLICTSVKILHIILTENDLLNRFKSLLQRG
;
A
#
# COMPACT_ATOMS: atom_id res chain seq x y z
N MET A 1 -3.90 8.41 1.68
CA MET A 1 -2.96 9.25 2.45
C MET A 1 -1.55 8.74 2.24
N GLU A 2 -0.58 9.66 2.19
CA GLU A 2 0.82 9.30 2.11
C GLU A 2 1.31 8.80 3.48
N ILE A 3 1.92 7.62 3.51
CA ILE A 3 2.42 6.98 4.73
C ILE A 3 3.94 7.03 4.68
N THR A 4 4.52 7.72 5.65
CA THR A 4 5.94 8.03 5.73
C THR A 4 6.52 7.58 7.07
N LYS A 5 7.83 7.72 7.24
CA LYS A 5 8.51 7.37 8.51
C LYS A 5 8.03 8.23 9.66
N GLU A 6 7.64 9.47 9.38
CA GLU A 6 7.29 10.50 10.35
C GLU A 6 5.88 10.26 10.90
N ASN A 7 4.96 9.71 10.11
CA ASN A 7 3.55 9.53 10.50
C ASN A 7 3.14 8.09 10.81
N ILE A 8 4.01 7.09 10.56
CA ILE A 8 3.64 5.67 10.68
C ILE A 8 3.20 5.28 12.10
N ASP A 9 3.77 5.87 13.13
CA ASP A 9 3.43 5.53 14.52
C ASP A 9 2.07 6.09 14.93
N PHE A 10 1.70 7.28 14.44
CA PHE A 10 0.35 7.79 14.56
C PHE A 10 -0.65 6.86 13.84
N ILE A 11 -0.36 6.47 12.61
CA ILE A 11 -1.24 5.58 11.83
C ILE A 11 -1.43 4.22 12.52
N LYS A 12 -0.38 3.67 13.15
CA LYS A 12 -0.46 2.43 13.93
C LYS A 12 -1.40 2.52 15.14
N SER A 13 -1.61 3.73 15.68
CA SER A 13 -2.50 3.93 16.83
C SER A 13 -3.99 3.82 16.48
N ILE A 14 -4.34 3.95 15.19
CA ILE A 14 -5.71 3.86 14.71
C ILE A 14 -6.14 2.38 14.71
N LYS A 15 -7.11 2.02 15.56
CA LYS A 15 -7.61 0.65 15.73
C LYS A 15 -8.88 0.41 14.91
N HIS A 16 -9.11 -0.83 14.46
CA HIS A 16 -10.34 -1.25 13.76
C HIS A 16 -10.61 -0.55 12.42
N HIS A 17 -9.54 -0.20 11.67
CA HIS A 17 -9.66 0.40 10.35
C HIS A 17 -8.76 -0.33 9.35
N ASP A 18 -9.25 -0.48 8.12
CA ASP A 18 -8.40 -0.86 7.00
C ASP A 18 -7.73 0.39 6.44
N ILE A 19 -6.40 0.38 6.45
CA ILE A 19 -5.59 1.52 6.03
C ILE A 19 -4.73 1.10 4.85
N ARG A 20 -4.76 1.91 3.80
CA ARG A 20 -3.93 1.74 2.62
C ARG A 20 -3.22 3.04 2.25
N HIS A 21 -2.04 2.87 1.71
CA HIS A 21 -1.16 3.92 1.24
C HIS A 21 -1.34 4.16 -0.25
N LEU A 22 -1.40 5.42 -0.65
CA LEU A 22 -1.35 5.83 -2.05
C LEU A 22 -0.19 6.81 -2.24
N ASN A 23 0.61 6.59 -3.28
CA ASN A 23 1.74 7.44 -3.64
C ASN A 23 1.24 8.74 -4.28
N GLY A 24 1.79 9.88 -3.87
CA GLY A 24 1.56 11.17 -4.54
C GLY A 24 0.11 11.67 -4.47
N THR A 25 -0.74 11.11 -3.60
CA THR A 25 -2.11 11.60 -3.46
C THR A 25 -2.13 12.90 -2.68
N ARG A 26 -2.55 13.97 -3.35
CA ARG A 26 -2.91 15.26 -2.75
C ARG A 26 -4.42 15.39 -2.78
N GLY A 27 -5.09 14.98 -1.69
CA GLY A 27 -6.54 15.06 -1.57
C GLY A 27 -7.09 14.23 -0.41
N ASN A 28 -8.14 14.75 0.22
CA ASN A 28 -8.79 14.19 1.39
C ASN A 28 -10.31 14.30 1.23
N PHE A 29 -10.95 13.17 0.93
CA PHE A 29 -12.40 13.12 0.88
C PHE A 29 -12.91 11.94 1.71
N ALA A 30 -14.15 12.07 2.14
CA ALA A 30 -14.88 11.04 2.87
C ALA A 30 -16.20 10.78 2.14
N ILE A 31 -16.58 9.50 2.12
CA ILE A 31 -17.90 9.06 1.70
C ILE A 31 -18.50 8.32 2.88
N LEU A 32 -19.71 8.72 3.29
CA LEU A 32 -20.44 8.08 4.37
C LEU A 32 -21.60 7.28 3.78
N ASP A 33 -21.56 5.95 3.99
CA ASP A 33 -22.59 4.96 3.64
C ASP A 33 -23.12 5.05 2.20
N ASN A 34 -22.29 5.50 1.26
CA ASN A 34 -22.71 5.81 -0.12
C ASN A 34 -23.92 6.78 -0.21
N GLN A 35 -24.09 7.63 0.81
CA GLN A 35 -25.18 8.60 0.93
C GLN A 35 -24.70 10.05 0.85
N SER A 36 -23.49 10.32 1.34
CA SER A 36 -22.94 11.67 1.34
C SER A 36 -21.45 11.68 1.10
N TYR A 37 -20.99 12.76 0.48
CA TYR A 37 -19.60 13.08 0.19
C TYR A 37 -19.21 14.35 0.94
N MET A 38 -17.99 14.36 1.47
CA MET A 38 -17.37 15.54 2.07
C MET A 38 -15.90 15.65 1.69
N VAL A 39 -15.44 16.86 1.41
CA VAL A 39 -14.02 17.20 1.26
C VAL A 39 -13.73 18.49 2.00
N GLN A 40 -12.56 18.56 2.61
CA GLN A 40 -12.05 19.75 3.27
C GLN A 40 -10.88 20.30 2.45
N ILE A 41 -10.95 21.57 2.07
CA ILE A 41 -9.95 22.23 1.22
C ILE A 41 -9.07 23.09 2.12
N PHE A 42 -7.79 22.78 2.13
CA PHE A 42 -6.77 23.44 2.94
C PHE A 42 -5.96 24.41 2.08
N HIS A 43 -5.65 25.60 2.59
CA HIS A 43 -4.67 26.49 1.98
C HIS A 43 -3.24 26.04 2.33
N ASN A 44 -3.06 25.63 3.59
CA ASN A 44 -1.87 25.01 4.14
C ASN A 44 -2.30 23.84 5.05
N GLU A 45 -1.56 22.73 5.04
CA GLU A 45 -1.90 21.51 5.81
C GLU A 45 -1.86 21.72 7.33
N ASN A 46 -1.17 22.76 7.80
CA ASN A 46 -1.06 23.11 9.22
C ASN A 46 -2.12 24.11 9.71
N GLU A 47 -3.05 24.52 8.84
CA GLU A 47 -4.10 25.48 9.15
C GLU A 47 -5.48 24.82 9.13
N PRO A 48 -6.49 25.42 9.78
CA PRO A 48 -7.88 24.99 9.60
C PRO A 48 -8.27 24.98 8.12
N PRO A 49 -9.19 24.08 7.70
CA PRO A 49 -9.65 24.05 6.33
C PRO A 49 -10.30 25.39 5.95
N ALA A 50 -9.85 25.95 4.83
CA ALA A 50 -10.35 27.22 4.32
C ALA A 50 -11.79 27.08 3.80
N GLN A 51 -12.13 25.91 3.26
CA GLN A 51 -13.46 25.60 2.73
C GLN A 51 -13.78 24.12 2.97
N ALA A 52 -15.07 23.81 2.98
CA ALA A 52 -15.54 22.43 2.91
C ALA A 52 -16.63 22.33 1.84
N PHE A 53 -16.64 21.23 1.11
CA PHE A 53 -17.69 20.90 0.16
C PHE A 53 -18.40 19.63 0.62
N PHE A 54 -19.73 19.72 0.73
CA PHE A 54 -20.62 18.64 1.09
C PHE A 54 -21.63 18.41 -0.04
N SER A 55 -21.93 17.14 -0.33
CA SER A 55 -23.01 16.78 -1.23
C SER A 55 -23.65 15.45 -0.84
N ASN A 56 -24.97 15.41 -0.82
CA ASN A 56 -25.77 14.18 -0.73
C ASN A 56 -26.49 13.87 -2.06
N SER A 57 -26.06 14.49 -3.16
CA SER A 57 -26.58 14.17 -4.50
C SER A 57 -26.15 12.74 -4.86
N LYS A 58 -27.12 11.82 -4.96
CA LYS A 58 -26.85 10.40 -5.22
C LYS A 58 -25.96 10.18 -6.46
N ALA A 59 -26.27 10.88 -7.56
CA ALA A 59 -25.50 10.78 -8.80
C ALA A 59 -24.07 11.31 -8.68
N PHE A 60 -23.80 12.21 -7.73
CA PHE A 60 -22.45 12.67 -7.43
C PHE A 60 -21.73 11.67 -6.52
N VAL A 61 -22.38 11.25 -5.43
CA VAL A 61 -21.82 10.30 -4.45
C VAL A 61 -21.43 8.99 -5.13
N ASP A 62 -22.26 8.45 -6.02
CA ASP A 62 -21.95 7.22 -6.75
C ASP A 62 -20.67 7.34 -7.59
N ARG A 63 -20.48 8.47 -8.27
CA ARG A 63 -19.25 8.71 -9.05
C ARG A 63 -18.02 8.82 -8.16
N GLN A 64 -18.14 9.44 -6.99
CA GLN A 64 -17.04 9.52 -6.02
C GLN A 64 -16.74 8.15 -5.41
N GLN A 65 -17.75 7.32 -5.18
CA GLN A 65 -17.58 5.96 -4.68
C GLN A 65 -16.86 5.07 -5.70
N GLU A 66 -17.18 5.19 -7.00
CA GLU A 66 -16.44 4.52 -8.07
C GLU A 66 -14.97 4.93 -8.11
N LEU A 67 -14.68 6.24 -7.97
CA LEU A 67 -13.31 6.75 -7.89
C LEU A 67 -12.60 6.18 -6.65
N TYR A 68 -13.24 6.18 -5.49
CA TYR A 68 -12.70 5.59 -4.27
C TYR A 68 -12.34 4.12 -4.47
N ASN A 69 -13.22 3.32 -5.07
CA ASN A 69 -12.98 1.90 -5.30
C ASN A 69 -11.75 1.67 -6.20
N LYS A 70 -11.60 2.44 -7.28
CA LYS A 70 -10.41 2.37 -8.15
C LYS A 70 -9.14 2.75 -7.41
N LEU A 71 -9.18 3.81 -6.60
CA LEU A 71 -8.05 4.20 -5.76
C LEU A 71 -7.73 3.12 -4.73
N TRP A 72 -8.74 2.49 -4.15
CA TRP A 72 -8.58 1.43 -3.15
C TRP A 72 -7.91 0.17 -3.72
N GLU A 73 -8.28 -0.22 -4.94
CA GLU A 73 -7.70 -1.36 -5.66
C GLU A 73 -6.19 -1.20 -5.89
N ILE A 74 -5.75 0.01 -6.26
CA ILE A 74 -4.32 0.30 -6.51
C ILE A 74 -3.55 0.69 -5.24
N ALA A 75 -4.24 0.93 -4.13
CA ALA A 75 -3.61 1.35 -2.88
C ALA A 75 -2.85 0.20 -2.21
N ILE A 76 -1.69 0.53 -1.64
CA ILE A 76 -0.78 -0.41 -1.00
C ILE A 76 -1.27 -0.69 0.43
N PRO A 77 -1.52 -1.94 0.82
CA PRO A 77 -1.90 -2.27 2.20
C PRO A 77 -0.89 -1.77 3.23
N LEU A 78 -1.37 -1.29 4.39
CA LEU A 78 -0.50 -0.78 5.45
C LEU A 78 0.56 -1.79 5.91
N SER A 79 0.23 -3.09 5.94
CA SER A 79 1.17 -4.16 6.27
C SER A 79 2.38 -4.20 5.32
N LEU A 80 2.15 -4.04 4.02
CA LEU A 80 3.20 -4.02 3.02
C LEU A 80 4.01 -2.71 3.10
N ARG A 81 3.33 -1.57 3.24
CA ARG A 81 3.98 -0.26 3.35
C ARG A 81 4.89 -0.15 4.58
N LYS A 82 4.51 -0.76 5.71
CA LYS A 82 5.36 -0.83 6.92
C LYS A 82 6.70 -1.48 6.63
N LYS A 83 6.68 -2.63 5.95
CA LYS A 83 7.90 -3.35 5.56
C LYS A 83 8.77 -2.54 4.60
N GLU A 84 8.17 -1.84 3.62
CA GLU A 84 8.92 -0.93 2.73
C GLU A 84 9.68 0.13 3.54
N ILE A 85 9.01 0.76 4.50
CA ILE A 85 9.60 1.80 5.35
C ILE A 85 10.75 1.25 6.21
N GLU A 86 10.58 0.05 6.76
CA GLU A 86 11.62 -0.65 7.53
C GLU A 86 12.84 -0.96 6.66
N HIS A 87 12.65 -1.53 5.46
CA HIS A 87 13.71 -1.80 4.49
C HIS A 87 14.45 -0.52 4.05
N GLN A 88 13.71 0.56 3.79
CA GLN A 88 14.31 1.86 3.43
C GLN A 88 15.07 2.53 4.58
N LYS A 89 14.85 2.13 5.84
CA LYS A 89 15.59 2.67 6.98
C LYS A 89 16.97 2.03 7.09
N ASN A 90 17.13 0.79 6.63
CA ASN A 90 18.38 0.05 6.73
C ASN A 90 18.71 -0.60 5.37
N PRO A 91 19.58 0.01 4.54
CA PRO A 91 19.97 -0.57 3.26
C PRO A 91 20.67 -1.94 3.40
N ASN A 92 21.17 -2.27 4.60
CA ASN A 92 21.73 -3.57 4.95
C ASN A 92 20.78 -4.38 5.83
N TYR A 93 19.47 -4.27 5.61
CA TYR A 93 18.47 -5.07 6.31
C TYR A 93 18.79 -6.55 6.14
N ARG A 94 19.00 -7.24 7.26
CA ARG A 94 19.28 -8.68 7.30
C ARG A 94 18.34 -9.33 8.29
N ARG A 95 17.68 -10.39 7.85
CA ARG A 95 16.82 -11.23 8.69
C ARG A 95 17.12 -12.70 8.42
N ILE A 96 17.12 -13.49 9.49
CA ILE A 96 17.21 -14.96 9.41
C ILE A 96 15.81 -15.49 9.68
N LEU A 97 15.31 -16.30 8.75
CA LEU A 97 14.01 -16.94 8.83
C LEU A 97 14.21 -18.46 8.74
N THR A 98 13.51 -19.20 9.59
CA THR A 98 13.58 -20.67 9.62
C THR A 98 12.24 -21.33 9.30
N ASN A 99 11.13 -20.60 9.46
CA ASN A 99 9.80 -21.10 9.16
C ASN A 99 9.47 -20.93 7.67
N TYR A 100 9.02 -22.00 7.02
CA TYR A 100 8.67 -21.99 5.60
C TYR A 100 7.64 -20.90 5.24
N ASN A 101 6.55 -20.78 6.00
CA ASN A 101 5.51 -19.78 5.73
C ASN A 101 6.03 -18.35 5.90
N GLU A 102 6.92 -18.11 6.87
CA GLU A 102 7.54 -16.79 7.02
C GLU A 102 8.45 -16.45 5.84
N ILE A 103 9.25 -17.42 5.39
CA ILE A 103 10.11 -17.27 4.21
C ILE A 103 9.26 -16.94 2.98
N GLN A 104 8.20 -17.70 2.76
CA GLN A 104 7.24 -17.51 1.66
C GLN A 104 6.62 -16.11 1.67
N ASN A 105 6.10 -15.69 2.83
CA ASN A 105 5.52 -14.37 2.99
C ASN A 105 6.54 -13.24 2.80
N GLU A 106 7.79 -13.45 3.17
CA GLU A 106 8.84 -12.46 3.00
C GLU A 106 9.25 -12.33 1.53
N ILE A 107 9.42 -13.45 0.81
CA ILE A 107 9.70 -13.42 -0.62
C ILE A 107 8.57 -12.70 -1.37
N ASN A 108 7.30 -13.02 -1.05
CA ASN A 108 6.14 -12.35 -1.64
C ASN A 108 6.17 -10.84 -1.37
N SER A 109 6.41 -10.46 -0.12
CA SER A 109 6.49 -9.06 0.28
C SER A 109 7.59 -8.30 -0.46
N ILE A 110 8.80 -8.85 -0.57
CA ILE A 110 9.92 -8.21 -1.27
C ILE A 110 9.60 -8.06 -2.77
N THR A 111 9.03 -9.11 -3.36
CA THR A 111 8.60 -9.13 -4.77
C THR A 111 7.56 -8.04 -5.03
N GLU A 112 6.56 -7.89 -4.18
CA GLU A 112 5.50 -6.87 -4.35
C GLU A 112 6.03 -5.43 -4.22
N GLN A 113 7.03 -5.22 -3.37
CA GLN A 113 7.64 -3.92 -3.08
C GLN A 113 8.67 -3.48 -4.13
N THR A 114 9.25 -4.42 -4.87
CA THR A 114 10.28 -4.11 -5.86
C THR A 114 9.70 -3.27 -7.00
N ARG A 115 10.40 -2.17 -7.33
CA ARG A 115 10.02 -1.23 -8.40
C ARG A 115 10.99 -1.19 -9.59
N LYS A 116 12.22 -1.69 -9.41
CA LYS A 116 13.26 -1.67 -10.46
C LYS A 116 13.83 -3.05 -10.70
N GLU A 117 14.60 -3.57 -9.74
CA GLU A 117 15.35 -4.81 -9.90
C GLU A 117 15.25 -5.67 -8.63
N LEU A 118 15.12 -6.99 -8.81
CA LEU A 118 15.12 -7.99 -7.74
C LEU A 118 16.19 -9.04 -8.04
N LEU A 119 17.17 -9.17 -7.14
CA LEU A 119 18.17 -10.23 -7.18
C LEU A 119 17.87 -11.28 -6.10
N ILE A 120 17.75 -12.55 -6.51
CA ILE A 120 17.55 -13.68 -5.59
C ILE A 120 18.75 -14.63 -5.70
N CYS A 121 19.48 -14.79 -4.60
CA CYS A 121 20.57 -15.76 -4.48
C CYS A 121 20.12 -16.91 -3.58
N THR A 122 20.11 -18.14 -4.11
CA THR A 122 19.64 -19.31 -3.39
C THR A 122 20.31 -20.60 -3.86
N SER A 123 20.14 -21.70 -3.12
CA SER A 123 20.59 -23.02 -3.58
C SER A 123 19.66 -23.55 -4.69
N VAL A 124 20.19 -24.44 -5.54
CA VAL A 124 19.42 -25.04 -6.65
C VAL A 124 18.12 -25.71 -6.19
N LYS A 125 18.15 -26.39 -5.03
CA LYS A 125 16.97 -27.05 -4.45
C LYS A 125 15.86 -26.06 -4.12
N ILE A 126 16.21 -24.94 -3.50
CA ILE A 126 15.24 -23.91 -3.12
C ILE A 126 14.74 -23.14 -4.35
N LEU A 127 15.61 -22.91 -5.35
CA LEU A 127 15.19 -22.33 -6.63
C LEU A 127 14.11 -23.18 -7.29
N HIS A 128 14.29 -24.51 -7.32
CA HIS A 128 13.28 -25.42 -7.86
C HIS A 128 11.93 -25.24 -7.14
N ILE A 129 11.92 -25.27 -5.80
CA ILE A 129 10.68 -25.08 -5.01
C ILE A 129 10.01 -23.73 -5.33
N ILE A 130 10.80 -22.65 -5.41
CA ILE A 130 10.30 -21.31 -5.76
C ILE A 130 9.67 -21.27 -7.16
N LEU A 131 10.22 -22.03 -8.12
CA LEU A 131 9.73 -22.05 -9.49
C LEU A 131 8.53 -22.99 -9.68
N THR A 132 8.44 -24.09 -8.93
CA THR A 132 7.43 -25.14 -9.16
C THR A 132 6.25 -25.10 -8.19
N GLU A 133 6.49 -24.77 -6.92
CA GLU A 133 5.47 -24.84 -5.88
C GLU A 133 4.88 -23.47 -5.54
N ASN A 134 5.46 -22.41 -6.09
CA ASN A 134 5.10 -21.06 -5.73
C ASN A 134 4.57 -20.27 -6.93
N ASP A 135 3.58 -19.42 -6.67
CA ASP A 135 3.00 -18.52 -7.68
C ASP A 135 3.95 -17.36 -8.06
N LEU A 136 5.21 -17.44 -7.61
CA LEU A 136 6.24 -16.43 -7.83
C LEU A 136 6.53 -16.19 -9.29
N LEU A 137 6.52 -17.22 -10.15
CA LEU A 137 6.68 -17.05 -11.59
C LEU A 137 5.60 -16.15 -12.20
N ASN A 138 4.35 -16.30 -11.76
CA ASN A 138 3.26 -15.43 -12.21
C ASN A 138 3.44 -14.00 -11.68
N ARG A 139 4.01 -13.83 -10.48
CA ARG A 139 4.33 -12.51 -9.91
C ARG A 139 5.52 -11.84 -10.60
N PHE A 140 6.53 -12.58 -11.06
CA PHE A 140 7.62 -12.04 -11.88
C PHE A 140 7.14 -11.44 -13.20
N LYS A 141 6.10 -12.01 -13.82
CA LYS A 141 5.46 -11.38 -14.99
C LYS A 141 4.94 -9.98 -14.66
N SER A 142 4.34 -9.81 -13.48
CA SER A 142 3.87 -8.50 -13.03
C SER A 142 5.01 -7.51 -12.76
N LEU A 143 6.19 -7.98 -12.37
CA LEU A 143 7.39 -7.14 -12.22
C LEU A 143 7.93 -6.66 -13.58
N LEU A 144 7.95 -7.55 -14.58
CA LEU A 144 8.39 -7.20 -15.94
C LEU A 144 7.47 -6.16 -16.60
N GLN A 145 6.20 -6.08 -16.19
CA GLN A 145 5.24 -5.08 -16.68
C GLN A 145 5.34 -3.72 -15.99
N ARG A 146 6.11 -3.61 -14.89
CA ARG A 146 6.27 -2.38 -14.09
C ARG A 146 7.49 -1.54 -14.52
N GLY A 147 8.32 -2.07 -15.42
CA GLY A 147 9.54 -1.44 -15.94
C GLY A 147 9.31 -0.67 -17.23
#